data_AF-A0AAD6Z4R4-F1
#
_entry.id   AF-A0AAD6Z4R4-F1
#
_cell.length_a   1.000
_cell.length_b   1.000
_cell.length_c   1.000
_cell.angle_alpha   90.00
_cell.angle_beta   90.00
_cell.angle_gamma   90.00
#
_symmetry.space_group_name_H-M   'P 1'
#
loop_
_entity.id
_entity.type
_entity.pdbx_description
1 polymer ?
#
loop_
_entity_poly.entity_id
_entity_poly.type
_entity_poly.pdbx_seq_one_letter_code
_entity_poly.pdbx_strand_id
1 'polypeptide(L)'
;LVNGMPLAITKHILKAQKEFINDSKSSMIGRDSLMAPRDQGGIGLFDFEARNEALLLLKAASLAESDTEKRSHWASLALHRLSKTIVKSLSVDEEAKTNLMVQKIKVSQRGPPALHKKMVKCLKKYGLRFETVHPSTELQRAMPLWHHPGEDPRKRQQNNGQKAKCLRRNHTALTHPGLSGLGLHE
;
A
#
# COMPACT_ATOMS: atom_id res chain seq x y z
N LEU A 1 -14.96 1.45 8.52
CA LEU A 1 -13.52 1.70 8.81
C LEU A 1 -13.29 3.17 9.12
N VAL A 2 -13.07 3.49 10.40
CA VAL A 2 -12.87 4.86 10.91
C VAL A 2 -11.63 5.50 10.24
N ASN A 3 -11.76 6.73 9.73
CA ASN A 3 -10.59 7.51 9.31
C ASN A 3 -9.73 7.76 10.55
N GLY A 4 -8.43 7.43 10.49
CA GLY A 4 -7.53 7.59 11.63
C GLY A 4 -7.61 9.00 12.22
N MET A 5 -7.15 9.16 13.45
CA MET A 5 -7.33 10.41 14.19
C MET A 5 -6.72 11.60 13.43
N PRO A 6 -7.46 12.71 13.24
CA PRO A 6 -6.91 13.94 12.67
C PRO A 6 -5.66 14.40 13.43
N LEU A 7 -4.72 15.03 12.72
CA LEU A 7 -3.47 15.51 13.31
C LEU A 7 -3.71 16.52 14.43
N ALA A 8 -4.71 17.40 14.29
CA ALA A 8 -5.06 18.37 15.30
C ALA A 8 -5.45 17.69 16.63
N ILE A 9 -6.29 16.66 16.55
CA ILE A 9 -6.72 15.88 17.72
C ILE A 9 -5.54 15.10 18.32
N THR A 10 -4.72 14.47 17.46
CA THR A 10 -3.53 13.74 17.92
C THR A 10 -2.59 14.66 18.68
N LYS A 11 -2.29 15.85 18.12
CA LYS A 11 -1.45 16.86 18.79
C LYS A 11 -2.05 17.34 20.11
N HIS A 12 -3.36 17.55 20.15
CA HIS A 12 -4.06 17.99 21.35
C HIS A 12 -3.97 16.92 22.46
N ILE A 13 -4.23 15.65 22.15
CA ILE A 13 -4.10 14.55 23.11
C ILE A 13 -2.64 14.37 23.55
N LEU A 14 -1.67 14.46 22.64
CA LEU A 14 -0.25 14.37 22.99
C LEU A 14 0.16 15.52 23.94
N LYS A 15 -0.37 16.73 23.72
CA LYS A 15 -0.16 17.86 24.62
C LYS A 15 -0.78 17.60 25.99
N ALA A 16 -2.04 17.19 26.05
CA ALA A 16 -2.72 16.85 27.30
C ALA A 16 -2.02 15.72 28.08
N GLN A 17 -1.55 14.68 27.37
CA GLN A 17 -0.76 13.60 27.95
C GLN A 17 0.55 14.11 28.55
N LYS A 18 1.24 15.03 27.86
CA LYS A 18 2.48 15.65 28.35
C LYS A 18 2.23 16.53 29.57
N GLU A 19 1.17 17.32 29.56
CA GLU A 19 0.79 18.19 30.69
C GLU A 19 0.42 17.36 31.92
N PHE A 20 -0.32 16.28 31.74
CA PHE A 20 -0.72 15.37 32.82
C PHE A 20 0.47 14.67 33.47
N ILE A 21 1.38 14.10 32.69
CA ILE A 21 2.53 13.35 33.24
C ILE A 21 3.52 14.26 33.97
N ASN A 22 3.73 15.46 33.43
CA ASN A 22 4.74 16.37 33.96
C ASN A 22 4.17 17.42 34.92
N ASP A 23 2.88 17.39 35.22
CA ASP A 23 2.23 18.41 36.07
C ASP A 23 2.55 19.84 35.59
N SER A 24 2.42 20.07 34.28
CA SER A 24 2.78 21.32 33.58
C SER A 24 4.26 21.76 33.69
N LYS A 25 5.16 20.90 34.20
CA LYS A 25 6.62 21.15 34.27
C LYS A 25 7.36 20.55 33.07
N SER A 26 8.65 20.87 32.95
CA SER A 26 9.51 20.22 31.95
C SER A 26 9.86 18.79 32.38
N SER A 27 9.59 17.81 31.53
CA SER A 27 10.02 16.42 31.76
C SER A 27 11.54 16.33 31.75
N MET A 28 12.12 15.66 32.75
CA MET A 28 13.51 15.20 32.69
C MET A 28 13.64 13.81 32.05
N ILE A 29 12.51 13.11 31.86
CA ILE A 29 12.46 11.76 31.31
C ILE A 29 12.02 11.84 29.84
N GLY A 30 12.75 11.14 28.96
CA GLY A 30 12.41 11.04 27.54
C GLY A 30 11.08 10.33 27.33
N ARG A 31 10.34 10.73 26.27
CA ARG A 31 9.07 10.08 25.92
C ARG A 31 9.23 8.59 25.64
N ASP A 32 10.34 8.21 25.00
CA ASP A 32 10.65 6.80 24.69
C ASP A 32 10.80 5.97 25.96
N SER A 33 11.42 6.52 27.01
CA SER A 33 11.53 5.88 28.33
C SER A 33 10.16 5.70 28.99
N LEU A 34 9.26 6.69 28.87
CA LEU A 34 7.90 6.58 29.41
C LEU A 34 7.07 5.51 28.67
N MET A 35 7.30 5.35 27.36
CA MET A 35 6.64 4.34 26.53
C MET A 35 7.16 2.93 26.75
N ALA A 36 8.38 2.79 27.29
CA ALA A 36 8.99 1.49 27.49
C ALA A 36 8.13 0.59 28.41
N PRO A 37 8.27 -0.74 28.27
CA PRO A 37 7.67 -1.71 29.17
C PRO A 37 8.03 -1.45 30.66
N ARG A 38 7.15 -1.86 31.57
CA ARG A 38 7.33 -1.62 33.03
C ARG A 38 8.56 -2.31 33.61
N ASP A 39 8.91 -3.47 33.08
CA ASP A 39 10.12 -4.23 33.38
C ASP A 39 11.42 -3.54 32.90
N GLN A 40 11.31 -2.57 31.98
CA GLN A 40 12.42 -1.74 31.50
C GLN A 40 12.43 -0.34 32.15
N GLY A 41 11.65 -0.16 33.23
CA GLY A 41 11.56 1.12 33.94
C GLY A 41 10.64 2.16 33.29
N GLY A 42 9.85 1.77 32.29
CA GLY A 42 8.82 2.63 31.70
C GLY A 42 7.48 2.54 32.41
N ILE A 43 6.54 3.41 32.02
CA ILE A 43 5.17 3.42 32.58
C ILE A 43 4.14 2.80 31.63
N GLY A 44 4.58 2.33 30.46
CA GLY A 44 3.70 1.82 29.41
C GLY A 44 2.87 2.93 28.76
N LEU A 45 3.47 4.11 28.54
CA LEU A 45 2.76 5.23 27.97
C LEU A 45 2.25 4.92 26.57
N PHE A 46 0.96 5.16 26.32
CA PHE A 46 0.35 4.85 25.02
C PHE A 46 0.93 5.69 23.88
N ASP A 47 1.37 5.01 22.82
CA ASP A 47 1.85 5.64 21.59
C ASP A 47 0.75 5.80 20.54
N PHE A 48 0.18 7.01 20.51
CA PHE A 48 -0.82 7.40 19.51
C PHE A 48 -0.28 7.44 18.09
N GLU A 49 1.01 7.74 17.89
CA GLU A 49 1.60 7.83 16.57
C GLU A 49 1.79 6.43 15.98
N ALA A 50 2.39 5.51 16.74
CA ALA A 50 2.49 4.11 16.34
C ALA A 50 1.12 3.48 16.09
N ARG A 51 0.11 3.75 16.95
CA ARG A 51 -1.26 3.27 16.73
C ARG A 51 -1.86 3.79 15.42
N ASN A 52 -1.70 5.08 15.13
CA ASN A 52 -2.21 5.68 13.89
C ASN A 52 -1.51 5.10 12.66
N GLU A 53 -0.21 4.85 12.72
CA GLU A 53 0.53 4.18 11.65
C GLU A 53 0.08 2.72 11.47
N ALA A 54 -0.13 1.97 12.56
CA ALA A 54 -0.67 0.61 12.51
C ALA A 54 -2.05 0.56 11.84
N LEU A 55 -2.93 1.51 12.13
CA LEU A 55 -4.22 1.65 11.44
C LEU A 55 -4.06 1.90 9.93
N LEU A 56 -3.06 2.69 9.54
CA LEU A 56 -2.75 2.91 8.11
C LEU A 56 -2.23 1.63 7.45
N LEU A 57 -1.40 0.84 8.14
CA LEU A 57 -0.91 -0.45 7.64
C LEU A 57 -2.06 -1.44 7.45
N LEU A 58 -2.98 -1.55 8.41
CA LEU A 58 -4.15 -2.42 8.29
C LEU A 58 -5.04 -2.02 7.11
N LYS A 59 -5.26 -0.72 6.90
CA LYS A 59 -5.97 -0.23 5.70
C LYS A 59 -5.21 -0.57 4.43
N ALA A 60 -3.91 -0.35 4.42
CA ALA A 60 -3.09 -0.64 3.25
C ALA A 60 -3.04 -2.14 2.92
N ALA A 61 -3.07 -3.02 3.92
CA ALA A 61 -3.17 -4.46 3.73
C ALA A 61 -4.45 -4.85 2.99
N SER A 62 -5.57 -4.16 3.23
CA SER A 62 -6.82 -4.42 2.48
C SER A 62 -6.74 -4.07 0.99
N LEU A 63 -5.71 -3.32 0.55
CA LEU A 63 -5.42 -3.08 -0.87
C LEU A 63 -4.76 -4.29 -1.55
N ALA A 64 -4.18 -5.21 -0.78
CA ALA A 64 -3.51 -6.40 -1.32
C ALA A 64 -4.50 -7.50 -1.74
N GLU A 65 -5.77 -7.40 -1.34
CA GLU A 65 -6.82 -8.31 -1.80
C GLU A 65 -6.92 -8.27 -3.32
N SER A 66 -6.67 -9.40 -3.98
CA SER A 66 -6.59 -9.52 -5.42
C SER A 66 -7.97 -9.82 -6.03
N ASP A 67 -8.81 -10.53 -5.28
CA ASP A 67 -10.19 -10.82 -5.66
C ASP A 67 -11.05 -9.55 -5.58
N THR A 68 -11.57 -9.11 -6.72
CA THR A 68 -12.38 -7.89 -6.82
C THR A 68 -13.69 -7.96 -6.06
N GLU A 69 -14.26 -9.17 -5.87
CA GLU A 69 -15.53 -9.35 -5.15
C GLU A 69 -15.34 -9.28 -3.64
N LYS A 70 -14.21 -9.81 -3.13
CA LYS A 70 -13.86 -9.76 -1.71
C LYS A 70 -13.25 -8.44 -1.29
N ARG A 71 -12.75 -7.65 -2.24
CA ARG A 71 -12.10 -6.36 -1.97
C ARG A 71 -13.12 -5.35 -1.41
N SER A 72 -12.76 -4.75 -0.28
CA SER A 72 -13.60 -3.70 0.31
C SER A 72 -13.80 -2.51 -0.64
N HIS A 73 -14.99 -1.89 -0.61
CA HIS A 73 -15.30 -0.68 -1.38
C HIS A 73 -14.28 0.46 -1.18
N TRP A 74 -13.79 0.63 0.06
CA TRP A 74 -12.72 1.59 0.36
C TRP A 74 -11.45 1.28 -0.43
N ALA A 75 -11.05 0.01 -0.51
CA ALA A 75 -9.83 -0.40 -1.18
C ALA A 75 -9.93 -0.17 -2.68
N SER A 76 -11.07 -0.50 -3.28
CA SER A 76 -11.35 -0.20 -4.69
C SER A 76 -11.26 1.30 -5.00
N LEU A 77 -11.85 2.16 -4.15
CA LEU A 77 -11.77 3.61 -4.30
C LEU A 77 -10.33 4.13 -4.14
N ALA A 78 -9.61 3.63 -3.14
CA ALA A 78 -8.23 4.03 -2.86
C ALA A 78 -7.29 3.64 -4.01
N LEU A 79 -7.41 2.41 -4.54
CA LEU A 79 -6.66 1.95 -5.71
C LEU A 79 -6.96 2.83 -6.94
N HIS A 80 -8.23 3.12 -7.21
CA HIS A 80 -8.62 3.99 -8.32
C HIS A 80 -8.04 5.42 -8.19
N ARG A 81 -7.99 5.97 -6.97
CA ARG A 81 -7.38 7.29 -6.74
C ARG A 81 -5.86 7.25 -6.88
N LEU A 82 -5.23 6.19 -6.39
CA LEU A 82 -3.78 6.01 -6.50
C LEU A 82 -3.34 5.79 -7.96
N SER A 83 -4.12 5.07 -8.78
CA SER A 83 -3.79 4.80 -10.19
C SER A 83 -3.75 6.07 -11.04
N LYS A 84 -4.56 7.07 -10.70
CA LYS A 84 -4.54 8.41 -11.29
C LYS A 84 -3.32 9.25 -10.91
N THR A 85 -2.53 8.80 -9.95
CA THR A 85 -1.41 9.55 -9.37
C THR A 85 -0.06 8.85 -9.57
N ILE A 86 0.06 8.02 -10.60
CA ILE A 86 1.33 7.35 -10.94
C ILE A 86 2.37 8.37 -11.39
N VAL A 87 3.65 8.08 -11.12
CA VAL A 87 4.77 8.92 -11.56
C VAL A 87 4.79 8.98 -13.10
N LYS A 88 4.67 10.18 -13.66
CA LYS A 88 4.58 10.41 -15.12
C LYS A 88 5.74 9.83 -15.94
N SER A 89 6.93 9.66 -15.34
CA SER A 89 8.08 9.05 -16.03
C SER A 89 7.93 7.56 -16.26
N LEU A 90 7.03 6.89 -15.53
CA LEU A 90 6.60 5.54 -15.83
C LEU A 90 5.49 5.66 -16.87
N SER A 91 5.85 5.61 -18.15
CA SER A 91 4.87 5.42 -19.22
C SER A 91 4.18 4.09 -18.96
N VAL A 92 3.01 4.12 -18.33
CA VAL A 92 2.20 2.95 -17.98
C VAL A 92 0.82 3.19 -18.57
N ASP A 93 0.43 2.32 -19.48
CA ASP A 93 -0.89 2.35 -20.10
C ASP A 93 -1.99 2.24 -19.02
N GLU A 94 -3.07 3.03 -19.14
CA GLU A 94 -4.14 3.06 -18.12
C GLU A 94 -4.79 1.68 -17.93
N GLU A 95 -4.96 0.92 -19.01
CA GLU A 95 -5.58 -0.42 -18.97
C GLU A 95 -4.65 -1.47 -18.36
N ALA A 96 -3.35 -1.17 -18.23
CA ALA A 96 -2.39 -2.04 -17.56
C ALA A 96 -2.46 -1.92 -16.03
N LYS A 97 -3.14 -0.89 -15.50
CA LYS A 97 -3.19 -0.59 -14.06
C LYS A 97 -4.33 -1.37 -13.42
N THR A 98 -4.01 -2.48 -12.76
CA THR A 98 -5.01 -3.31 -12.08
C THR A 98 -4.96 -3.05 -10.57
N ASN A 99 -3.92 -3.54 -9.90
CA ASN A 99 -3.71 -3.35 -8.48
C ASN A 99 -2.25 -2.96 -8.18
N LEU A 100 -2.08 -1.73 -7.71
CA LEU A 100 -0.78 -1.12 -7.45
C LEU A 100 0.03 -1.79 -6.33
N MET A 101 -0.61 -2.55 -5.44
CA MET A 101 0.10 -3.26 -4.37
C MET A 101 0.84 -4.49 -4.88
N VAL A 102 0.28 -5.13 -5.91
CA VAL A 102 0.80 -6.34 -6.55
C VAL A 102 1.48 -6.03 -7.88
N GLN A 103 1.64 -4.75 -8.24
CA GLN A 103 2.37 -4.31 -9.42
C GLN A 103 3.56 -3.41 -9.02
N LYS A 104 4.64 -3.46 -9.79
CA LYS A 104 5.86 -2.65 -9.63
C LYS A 104 5.65 -1.22 -10.17
N ILE A 105 4.55 -0.59 -9.80
CA ILE A 105 4.18 0.76 -10.23
C ILE A 105 4.44 1.75 -9.10
N LYS A 106 5.25 2.78 -9.37
CA LYS A 106 5.53 3.83 -8.37
C LYS A 106 4.44 4.89 -8.39
N VAL A 107 3.79 5.08 -7.24
CA VAL A 107 2.83 6.17 -7.02
C VAL A 107 3.55 7.47 -6.66
N SER A 108 3.17 8.57 -7.32
CA SER A 108 3.63 9.91 -7.03
C SER A 108 3.19 10.36 -5.63
N GLN A 109 4.04 11.13 -4.96
CA GLN A 109 3.67 11.81 -3.71
C GLN A 109 2.92 13.13 -3.97
N ARG A 110 2.93 13.60 -5.22
CA ARG A 110 2.23 14.80 -5.69
C ARG A 110 0.92 14.36 -6.35
N GLY A 111 -0.23 14.78 -5.82
CA GLY A 111 -1.56 14.44 -6.34
C GLY A 111 -2.51 13.73 -5.37
N PRO A 112 -2.11 12.63 -4.68
CA PRO A 112 -3.06 11.88 -3.85
C PRO A 112 -3.60 12.72 -2.68
N PRO A 113 -4.81 12.45 -2.17
CA PRO A 113 -5.29 13.07 -0.93
C PRO A 113 -4.36 12.76 0.25
N ALA A 114 -4.36 13.63 1.27
CA ALA A 114 -3.42 13.54 2.40
C ALA A 114 -3.37 12.16 3.07
N LEU A 115 -4.52 11.49 3.23
CA LEU A 115 -4.60 10.14 3.81
C LEU A 115 -3.82 9.11 2.97
N HIS A 116 -4.00 9.13 1.65
CA HIS A 116 -3.33 8.21 0.73
C HIS A 116 -1.82 8.45 0.71
N LYS A 117 -1.37 9.71 0.79
CA LYS A 117 0.06 10.04 0.93
C LYS A 117 0.64 9.45 2.20
N LYS A 118 -0.04 9.62 3.34
CA LYS A 118 0.39 9.06 4.63
C LYS A 118 0.46 7.53 4.57
N MET A 119 -0.54 6.90 3.98
CA MET A 119 -0.58 5.45 3.79
C MET A 119 0.61 4.95 2.95
N VAL A 120 0.87 5.56 1.79
CA VAL A 120 2.03 5.20 0.94
C VAL A 120 3.37 5.46 1.64
N LYS A 121 3.48 6.53 2.44
CA LYS A 121 4.67 6.78 3.26
C LYS A 121 4.86 5.70 4.34
N CYS A 122 3.78 5.33 5.02
CA CYS A 122 3.79 4.30 6.06
C CYS A 122 4.21 2.94 5.47
N LEU A 123 3.62 2.55 4.33
CA LEU A 123 4.03 1.35 3.57
C LEU A 123 5.54 1.34 3.29
N LYS A 124 6.08 2.47 2.80
CA LYS A 124 7.53 2.60 2.52
C LYS A 124 8.39 2.54 3.78
N LYS A 125 7.97 3.22 4.85
CA LYS A 125 8.68 3.26 6.15
C LYS A 125 8.89 1.84 6.70
N TYR A 126 7.86 1.01 6.60
CA TYR A 126 7.88 -0.37 7.10
C TYR A 126 8.26 -1.40 6.03
N GLY A 127 8.62 -0.98 4.82
CA GLY A 127 8.99 -1.89 3.73
C GLY A 127 7.86 -2.83 3.29
N LEU A 128 6.60 -2.52 3.58
CA LEU A 128 5.48 -3.41 3.26
C LEU A 128 5.26 -3.41 1.74
N ARG A 129 5.56 -4.57 1.15
CA ARG A 129 5.45 -4.86 -0.28
C ARG A 129 4.82 -6.23 -0.45
N PHE A 130 4.14 -6.46 -1.57
CA PHE A 130 3.72 -7.79 -1.92
C PHE A 130 4.96 -8.61 -2.33
N GLU A 131 5.36 -9.54 -1.47
CA GLU A 131 6.48 -10.45 -1.68
C GLU A 131 5.97 -11.87 -1.49
N THR A 132 6.23 -12.73 -2.47
CA THR A 132 5.84 -14.14 -2.43
C THR A 132 7.08 -14.97 -2.68
N VAL A 133 7.47 -15.75 -1.68
CA VAL A 133 8.52 -16.76 -1.81
C VAL A 133 7.79 -18.05 -2.22
N HIS A 134 7.94 -18.44 -3.48
CA HIS A 134 7.22 -19.57 -4.11
C HIS A 134 5.69 -19.41 -4.12
N PRO A 135 5.12 -18.48 -4.91
CA PRO A 135 3.68 -18.36 -5.05
C PRO A 135 3.07 -19.65 -5.62
N SER A 136 1.92 -20.08 -5.09
CA SER A 136 1.17 -21.22 -5.65
C SER A 136 0.80 -20.95 -7.10
N THR A 137 0.57 -22.00 -7.89
CA THR A 137 0.16 -21.85 -9.30
C THR A 137 -1.12 -21.05 -9.45
N GLU A 138 -2.06 -21.21 -8.52
CA GLU A 138 -3.29 -20.41 -8.47
C GLU A 138 -3.01 -18.93 -8.24
N LEU A 139 -2.12 -18.62 -7.28
CA LEU A 139 -1.73 -17.24 -7.02
C LEU A 139 -1.00 -16.62 -8.21
N GLN A 140 -0.10 -17.37 -8.86
CA GLN A 140 0.57 -16.91 -10.08
C GLN A 140 -0.42 -16.57 -11.19
N ARG A 141 -1.49 -17.37 -11.36
CA ARG A 141 -2.57 -17.12 -12.32
C ARG A 141 -3.42 -15.91 -11.96
N ALA A 142 -3.56 -15.61 -10.67
CA ALA A 142 -4.28 -14.42 -10.20
C ALA A 142 -3.42 -13.14 -10.27
N MET A 143 -2.10 -13.26 -10.44
CA MET A 143 -1.23 -12.09 -10.55
C MET A 143 -1.48 -11.31 -11.83
N PRO A 144 -1.35 -9.98 -11.80
CA PRO A 144 -1.39 -9.17 -13.01
C PRO A 144 -0.36 -9.66 -14.03
N LEU A 145 -0.74 -9.72 -15.30
CA LEU A 145 0.19 -10.04 -16.38
C LEU A 145 1.21 -8.91 -16.61
N TRP A 146 0.81 -7.68 -16.32
CA TRP A 146 1.57 -6.48 -16.64
C TRP A 146 2.17 -5.86 -15.37
N HIS A 147 3.41 -5.38 -15.47
CA HIS A 147 4.11 -4.69 -14.38
C HIS A 147 4.16 -5.51 -13.09
N HIS A 148 4.26 -6.84 -13.18
CA HIS A 148 4.22 -7.71 -12.00
C HIS A 148 5.57 -7.76 -11.26
N PRO A 149 5.62 -8.18 -9.98
CA PRO A 149 6.86 -8.16 -9.19
C PRO A 149 7.92 -9.14 -9.70
N GLY A 150 7.50 -10.19 -10.41
CA GLY A 150 8.36 -11.22 -10.99
C GLY A 150 8.98 -10.85 -12.34
N GLU A 151 8.76 -9.65 -12.86
CA GLU A 151 9.40 -9.19 -14.10
C GLU A 151 10.92 -9.13 -13.95
N ASP A 152 11.64 -9.75 -14.89
CA ASP A 152 13.10 -9.69 -14.94
C ASP A 152 13.57 -8.25 -15.25
N PRO A 153 14.24 -7.56 -14.30
CA PRO A 153 14.69 -6.19 -14.51
C PRO A 153 15.79 -6.08 -15.59
N ARG A 154 16.42 -7.18 -15.99
CA ARG A 154 17.46 -7.22 -17.02
C ARG A 154 16.87 -7.28 -18.43
N LYS A 155 15.60 -7.65 -18.58
CA LYS A 155 14.91 -7.73 -19.87
C LYS A 155 14.11 -6.47 -20.15
N ARG A 156 14.11 -6.04 -21.41
CA ARG A 156 13.25 -4.95 -21.87
C ARG A 156 11.80 -5.40 -21.85
N GLN A 157 11.03 -4.88 -20.89
CA GLN A 157 9.61 -5.18 -20.77
C GLN A 157 8.83 -4.54 -21.91
N GLN A 158 7.97 -5.32 -22.58
CA GLN A 158 7.15 -4.88 -23.71
C GLN A 158 5.71 -4.52 -23.30
N ASN A 159 5.54 -4.09 -22.04
CA ASN A 159 4.24 -3.85 -21.43
C ASN A 159 3.39 -2.79 -22.16
N ASN A 160 4.02 -1.91 -22.96
CA ASN A 160 3.32 -0.86 -23.72
C ASN A 160 3.39 -1.05 -25.24
N GLY A 161 3.93 -2.17 -25.73
CA GLY A 161 4.01 -2.46 -27.16
C GLY A 161 2.61 -2.62 -27.78
N GLN A 162 2.53 -2.49 -29.10
CA GLN A 162 1.25 -2.61 -29.82
C GLN A 162 0.54 -3.95 -29.55
N LYS A 163 1.31 -5.05 -29.48
CA LYS A 163 0.80 -6.38 -29.13
C LYS A 163 0.23 -6.41 -27.70
N ALA A 164 0.92 -5.82 -26.72
CA ALA A 164 0.45 -5.76 -25.34
C ALA A 164 -0.85 -4.95 -25.21
N LYS A 165 -0.96 -3.84 -25.94
CA LYS A 165 -2.21 -3.06 -26.01
C LYS A 165 -3.35 -3.85 -26.62
N CYS A 166 -3.10 -4.56 -27.72
CA CYS A 166 -4.09 -5.44 -28.36
C CYS A 166 -4.57 -6.53 -27.38
N LEU A 167 -3.65 -7.20 -26.69
CA LEU A 167 -3.96 -8.24 -25.71
C LEU A 167 -4.85 -7.71 -24.57
N ARG A 168 -4.64 -6.47 -24.12
CA ARG A 168 -5.50 -5.86 -23.09
C ARG A 168 -6.87 -5.45 -23.61
N ARG A 169 -6.92 -4.73 -24.73
CA ARG A 169 -8.15 -4.10 -25.25
C ARG A 169 -9.10 -5.10 -25.91
N ASN A 170 -8.54 -6.01 -26.69
CA ASN A 170 -9.31 -6.90 -27.56
C ASN A 170 -9.41 -8.32 -27.00
N HIS A 171 -8.40 -8.75 -26.23
CA HIS A 171 -8.35 -10.13 -25.69
C HIS A 171 -8.49 -10.18 -24.17
N THR A 172 -8.71 -9.04 -23.49
CA THR A 172 -8.93 -8.96 -22.03
C THR A 172 -7.87 -9.65 -21.17
N ALA A 173 -6.63 -9.75 -21.66
CA ALA A 173 -5.53 -10.41 -20.96
C ALA A 173 -5.02 -9.49 -19.82
N LEU A 174 -5.55 -9.70 -18.61
CA LEU A 174 -5.23 -8.90 -17.43
C LEU A 174 -4.37 -9.64 -16.40
N THR A 175 -4.56 -10.95 -16.26
CA THR A 175 -3.81 -11.81 -15.33
C THR A 175 -2.96 -12.82 -16.09
N HIS A 176 -1.99 -13.44 -15.41
CA HIS A 176 -1.15 -14.44 -16.04
C HIS A 176 -2.03 -15.60 -16.54
N PRO A 177 -2.01 -15.93 -17.85
CA PRO A 177 -2.71 -17.09 -18.32
C PRO A 177 -2.05 -18.31 -17.66
N GLY A 178 -2.79 -19.03 -16.82
CA GLY A 178 -2.59 -20.47 -16.78
C GLY A 178 -2.83 -21.01 -18.18
N LEU A 179 -2.16 -22.07 -18.58
CA LEU A 179 -2.34 -22.81 -19.84
C LEU A 179 -3.78 -23.37 -19.99
N SER A 180 -4.78 -22.50 -20.03
CA SER A 180 -6.20 -22.81 -20.05
C SER A 180 -6.92 -21.52 -20.36
N GLY A 181 -6.92 -21.13 -21.65
CA GLY A 181 -7.66 -19.97 -22.11
C GLY A 181 -7.15 -19.28 -23.37
N LEU A 182 -5.93 -19.58 -23.83
CA LEU A 182 -5.51 -19.20 -25.18
C LEU A 182 -5.78 -20.38 -26.10
N GLY A 183 -7.02 -20.48 -26.56
CA GLY A 183 -7.35 -21.12 -27.82
C GLY A 183 -6.70 -20.33 -28.95
N LEU A 184 -5.38 -20.46 -29.06
CA LEU A 184 -4.68 -20.20 -30.31
C LEU A 184 -4.97 -21.42 -31.17
N HIS A 185 -6.04 -21.33 -31.95
CA HIS A 185 -6.21 -22.16 -33.13
C HIS A 185 -4.96 -22.00 -34.00
N GLU A 186 -4.28 -23.11 -34.25
CA GLU A 186 -3.49 -23.31 -35.46
C GLU A 186 -4.38 -23.14 -36.70
#